data_AF-A0A945TGZ4-F1
#
_entry.id   AF-A0A945TGZ4-F1
#
_cell.length_a   1.000
_cell.length_b   1.000
_cell.length_c   1.000
_cell.angle_alpha   90.00
_cell.angle_beta   90.00
_cell.angle_gamma   90.00
#
_symmetry.space_group_name_H-M   'P 1'
#
loop_
_entity.id
_entity.type
_entity.pdbx_description
1 polymer ?
#
loop_
_entity_poly.entity_id
_entity_poly.type
_entity_poly.pdbx_seq_one_letter_code
_entity_poly.pdbx_strand_id
1 'polypeptide(L)'
;MSRTVAALILTSYLTACGGGGGGGSTPAPEPPITDPDSEPTTVVLLDSVPGPGVTNVEPEQLTSSFAHLGHSDLSLELSSDCSDFAGTTIRRDLFDLSVADFDQLLDHKIKCSLEENTSYTITANGTRSNDAEFTSELFISTGVTNPSGLTVINEFNQPRDTVNDMFIGYIDGAFFEDLDLPSGIESLVRGLVLEIAEANWGNLVDPDSLYDVTSQQVSYLSRHPDGSPSAELTAAITFPVIASASDFVTRDRAIILTHATGSTPGDLDNTDAWYILANLFASRGYLVIAPDNYGRGGTGSSPETYLMANRTALNTLDLVNQVLEDTAYDDVYNGSDLAIIGYSQGGHSAVGLHLLLETQGPENLSIRETYAGGAPHNLYQTVRGVMQHLDGSCDDGAYCRYVDEDTTVPFATDRIFPGFLSYTNTGLLLEDVVTGEEINPEFVTAFLANDPELDNFKAMLQLSSFAQIVSAGDNFSSSNALVHLYHSQFDRLVPFANTSELAAVLEPAVTVDFHENRCNSDGYEAIFNLTDKVGVLHTLCGLSVLDDALADFK
;
A
#
# COMPACT_ATOMS: atom_id res chain seq x y z
N MET A 1 45.69 -27.36 -57.35
CA MET A 1 44.23 -27.42 -57.18
C MET A 1 43.64 -26.17 -57.85
N SER A 2 43.62 -26.15 -59.19
CA SER A 2 42.43 -26.11 -60.08
C SER A 2 41.55 -24.86 -59.88
N ARG A 3 41.81 -23.75 -60.60
CA ARG A 3 41.19 -23.30 -61.88
C ARG A 3 39.71 -22.90 -61.68
N THR A 4 39.18 -21.72 -62.05
CA THR A 4 39.16 -21.00 -63.36
C THR A 4 38.31 -19.70 -63.17
N VAL A 5 38.73 -18.49 -63.62
CA VAL A 5 38.47 -17.79 -64.91
C VAL A 5 37.09 -17.08 -65.06
N ALA A 6 37.17 -15.74 -65.25
CA ALA A 6 36.35 -14.79 -66.07
C ALA A 6 34.82 -14.68 -65.80
N ALA A 7 34.10 -13.59 -66.10
CA ALA A 7 34.30 -12.50 -67.06
C ALA A 7 33.42 -11.26 -66.71
N LEU A 8 33.83 -10.11 -67.23
CA LEU A 8 33.06 -8.87 -67.44
C LEU A 8 31.66 -9.12 -68.02
N ILE A 9 30.66 -8.33 -67.60
CA ILE A 9 29.80 -7.58 -68.54
C ILE A 9 29.60 -6.15 -68.04
N LEU A 10 30.06 -5.25 -68.89
CA LEU A 10 29.88 -3.80 -68.94
C LEU A 10 28.62 -3.54 -69.78
N THR A 11 27.69 -2.70 -69.32
CA THR A 11 26.78 -1.99 -70.23
C THR A 11 26.38 -0.65 -69.64
N SER A 12 27.21 0.34 -69.94
CA SER A 12 26.84 1.75 -70.01
C SER A 12 26.07 2.01 -71.30
N TYR A 13 24.92 2.70 -71.20
CA TYR A 13 24.33 3.42 -72.33
C TYR A 13 24.38 4.93 -72.08
N LEU A 14 25.30 5.53 -72.82
CA LEU A 14 25.36 6.86 -73.43
C LEU A 14 24.20 7.86 -73.17
N THR A 15 24.60 9.00 -72.58
CA THR A 15 24.38 10.39 -73.00
C THR A 15 23.18 10.73 -73.89
N ALA A 16 22.31 11.61 -73.40
CA ALA A 16 21.62 12.61 -74.21
C ALA A 16 21.56 13.96 -73.48
N CYS A 17 21.79 15.01 -74.25
CA CYS A 17 21.81 16.42 -73.87
C CYS A 17 20.45 16.95 -73.39
N GLY A 18 20.47 18.08 -72.68
CA GLY A 18 19.37 19.04 -72.70
C GLY A 18 18.97 19.52 -71.32
N GLY A 19 19.40 20.73 -70.96
CA GLY A 19 18.99 21.39 -69.73
C GLY A 19 17.50 21.80 -69.74
N GLY A 20 16.99 22.08 -68.54
CA GLY A 20 15.72 22.77 -68.37
C GLY A 20 15.02 22.48 -67.05
N GLY A 21 15.14 23.42 -66.12
CA GLY A 21 13.95 23.92 -65.40
C GLY A 21 13.57 23.26 -64.07
N GLY A 22 13.41 24.13 -63.07
CA GLY A 22 12.30 24.04 -62.12
C GLY A 22 12.59 23.30 -60.82
N GLY A 23 13.10 24.03 -59.82
CA GLY A 23 12.91 23.64 -58.43
C GLY A 23 11.42 23.63 -58.10
N GLY A 24 10.91 22.44 -57.82
CA GLY A 24 9.59 22.22 -57.24
C GLY A 24 9.77 21.26 -56.07
N SER A 25 9.96 21.80 -54.87
CA SER A 25 9.80 21.05 -53.63
C SER A 25 8.35 20.62 -53.53
N THR A 26 8.07 19.31 -53.65
CA THR A 26 6.84 18.74 -53.12
C THR A 26 6.82 19.01 -51.61
N PRO A 27 5.80 19.70 -51.06
CA PRO A 27 5.62 19.76 -49.62
C PRO A 27 5.46 18.34 -49.09
N ALA A 28 6.05 18.06 -47.93
CA ALA A 28 5.64 16.91 -47.14
C ALA A 28 4.11 16.97 -46.94
N PRO A 29 3.39 15.82 -46.85
CA PRO A 29 1.99 15.84 -46.51
C PRO A 29 1.85 16.59 -45.19
N GLU A 30 1.10 17.69 -45.22
CA GLU A 30 0.69 18.41 -44.03
C GLU A 30 -0.09 17.41 -43.16
N PRO A 31 0.18 17.32 -41.83
CA PRO A 31 -0.64 16.51 -40.95
C PRO A 31 -2.11 16.94 -41.12
N PRO A 32 -3.07 16.00 -41.07
CA PRO A 32 -4.46 16.35 -41.24
C PRO A 32 -4.83 17.40 -40.19
N ILE A 33 -5.51 18.45 -40.64
CA ILE A 33 -6.08 19.49 -39.79
C ILE A 33 -6.97 18.78 -38.77
N THR A 34 -6.64 18.92 -37.48
CA THR A 34 -7.49 18.50 -36.37
C THR A 34 -8.81 19.25 -36.46
N ASP A 35 -9.90 18.49 -36.48
CA ASP A 35 -11.26 19.03 -36.49
C ASP A 35 -11.54 19.58 -35.08
N PRO A 36 -11.70 20.90 -34.87
CA PRO A 36 -11.87 21.49 -33.55
C PRO A 36 -13.21 21.16 -32.87
N ASP A 37 -14.01 20.28 -33.48
CA ASP A 37 -15.33 19.82 -33.01
C ASP A 37 -15.35 18.30 -32.65
N SER A 38 -14.19 17.61 -32.54
CA SER A 38 -14.20 16.21 -32.10
C SER A 38 -14.49 16.12 -30.59
N GLU A 39 -15.56 15.43 -30.20
CA GLU A 39 -15.85 15.20 -28.79
C GLU A 39 -14.67 14.50 -28.08
N PRO A 40 -14.37 14.85 -26.80
CA PRO A 40 -13.31 14.21 -26.04
C PRO A 40 -13.44 12.69 -26.01
N THR A 41 -12.31 11.99 -26.07
CA THR A 41 -12.29 10.53 -25.98
C THR A 41 -12.59 10.10 -24.55
N THR A 42 -13.69 9.37 -24.33
CA THR A 42 -14.02 8.83 -23.01
C THR A 42 -13.08 7.70 -22.62
N VAL A 43 -12.44 7.82 -21.45
CA VAL A 43 -11.60 6.78 -20.84
C VAL A 43 -12.37 6.09 -19.73
N VAL A 44 -12.45 4.76 -19.83
CA VAL A 44 -13.13 3.91 -18.84
C VAL A 44 -12.32 3.85 -17.55
N LEU A 45 -13.02 3.88 -16.42
CA LEU A 45 -12.43 3.69 -15.10
C LEU A 45 -11.87 2.28 -14.94
N LEU A 46 -10.63 2.21 -14.47
CA LEU A 46 -9.99 0.97 -14.04
C LEU A 46 -10.47 0.56 -12.65
N ASP A 47 -10.55 1.52 -11.73
CA ASP A 47 -11.05 1.33 -10.36
C ASP A 47 -11.77 2.58 -9.86
N SER A 48 -12.67 2.39 -8.90
CA SER A 48 -13.35 3.50 -8.24
C SER A 48 -13.90 3.11 -6.87
N VAL A 49 -13.86 4.06 -5.95
CA VAL A 49 -14.52 4.01 -4.64
C VAL A 49 -15.21 5.37 -4.47
N PRO A 50 -16.55 5.45 -4.57
CA PRO A 50 -17.48 4.33 -4.74
C PRO A 50 -17.37 3.65 -6.11
N GLY A 51 -17.65 2.35 -6.13
CA GLY A 51 -17.67 1.51 -7.31
C GLY A 51 -18.97 1.65 -8.12
N PRO A 52 -18.99 1.08 -9.34
CA PRO A 52 -20.15 1.17 -10.21
C PRO A 52 -21.37 0.50 -9.59
N GLY A 53 -22.47 1.24 -9.44
CA GLY A 53 -23.75 0.73 -8.94
C GLY A 53 -24.01 0.97 -7.45
N VAL A 54 -23.05 1.53 -6.70
CA VAL A 54 -23.31 2.01 -5.34
C VAL A 54 -24.21 3.25 -5.42
N THR A 55 -25.37 3.18 -4.77
CA THR A 55 -26.38 4.26 -4.81
C THR A 55 -26.64 4.91 -3.45
N ASN A 56 -25.96 4.44 -2.41
CA ASN A 56 -26.18 4.78 -1.02
C ASN A 56 -24.88 5.18 -0.31
N VAL A 57 -23.98 5.89 -0.99
CA VAL A 57 -22.75 6.41 -0.36
C VAL A 57 -23.11 7.21 0.89
N GLU A 58 -22.39 7.00 1.99
CA GLU A 58 -22.56 7.75 3.23
C GLU A 58 -22.21 9.23 3.00
N PRO A 59 -23.17 10.17 3.14
CA PRO A 59 -22.91 11.60 2.95
C PRO A 59 -21.78 12.16 3.84
N GLU A 60 -21.57 11.63 5.05
CA GLU A 60 -20.48 12.09 5.93
C GLU A 60 -19.08 11.61 5.47
N GLN A 61 -18.99 10.68 4.52
CA GLN A 61 -17.72 10.22 3.95
C GLN A 61 -17.31 11.09 2.76
N LEU A 62 -16.56 12.15 3.07
CA LEU A 62 -16.21 13.21 2.11
C LEU A 62 -15.20 12.80 1.03
N THR A 63 -14.59 11.63 1.16
CA THR A 63 -13.48 11.19 0.30
C THR A 63 -13.93 10.13 -0.70
N SER A 64 -13.49 10.27 -1.95
CA SER A 64 -13.66 9.26 -3.01
C SER A 64 -12.42 9.19 -3.89
N SER A 65 -12.28 8.12 -4.67
CA SER A 65 -11.18 8.00 -5.63
C SER A 65 -11.60 7.24 -6.87
N PHE A 66 -10.99 7.56 -7.99
CA PHE A 66 -11.12 6.76 -9.21
C PHE A 66 -9.81 6.78 -9.97
N ALA A 67 -9.52 5.69 -10.66
CA ALA A 67 -8.30 5.53 -11.42
C ALA A 67 -8.58 5.11 -12.85
N HIS A 68 -7.75 5.57 -13.78
CA HIS A 68 -7.79 5.14 -15.18
C HIS A 68 -6.40 5.19 -15.81
N LEU A 69 -6.26 4.55 -16.97
CA LEU A 69 -5.04 4.63 -17.77
C LEU A 69 -4.98 6.00 -18.47
N GLY A 70 -3.78 6.52 -18.68
CA GLY A 70 -3.56 7.83 -19.26
C GLY A 70 -2.18 7.98 -19.87
N HIS A 71 -1.93 9.18 -20.40
CA HIS A 71 -0.66 9.54 -21.03
C HIS A 71 0.16 10.45 -20.13
N SER A 72 1.48 10.28 -20.17
CA SER A 72 2.45 11.08 -19.42
C SER A 72 2.42 12.57 -19.77
N ASP A 73 2.03 12.92 -20.99
CA ASP A 73 1.92 14.30 -21.47
C ASP A 73 0.54 14.94 -21.26
N LEU A 74 -0.38 14.25 -20.58
CA LEU A 74 -1.74 14.74 -20.35
C LEU A 74 -1.75 15.88 -19.30
N SER A 75 -2.26 17.05 -19.66
CA SER A 75 -2.64 18.09 -18.69
C SER A 75 -4.04 17.79 -18.17
N LEU A 76 -4.24 17.79 -16.86
CA LEU A 76 -5.50 17.38 -16.21
C LEU A 76 -6.20 18.55 -15.53
N GLU A 77 -7.51 18.60 -15.66
CA GLU A 77 -8.42 19.45 -14.89
C GLU A 77 -9.50 18.58 -14.25
N LEU A 78 -9.64 18.70 -12.92
CA LEU A 78 -10.68 18.01 -12.16
C LEU A 78 -11.80 19.00 -11.83
N SER A 79 -13.04 18.56 -11.99
CA SER A 79 -14.23 19.35 -11.66
C SER A 79 -15.33 18.47 -11.08
N SER A 80 -16.17 19.04 -10.23
CA SER A 80 -17.37 18.39 -9.69
C SER A 80 -18.47 19.41 -9.45
N ASP A 81 -19.71 18.95 -9.36
CA ASP A 81 -20.88 19.74 -8.99
C ASP A 81 -21.15 19.75 -7.48
N CYS A 82 -20.32 19.09 -6.68
CA CYS A 82 -20.42 19.13 -5.21
C CYS A 82 -19.72 20.34 -4.57
N SER A 83 -20.13 20.66 -3.35
CA SER A 83 -19.54 21.73 -2.55
C SER A 83 -18.17 21.33 -1.96
N ASP A 84 -17.33 22.32 -1.65
CA ASP A 84 -15.98 22.15 -1.08
C ASP A 84 -15.09 21.17 -1.85
N PHE A 85 -15.28 21.12 -3.17
CA PHE A 85 -14.53 20.23 -4.04
C PHE A 85 -13.03 20.53 -4.03
N ALA A 86 -12.24 19.52 -3.71
CA ALA A 86 -10.81 19.49 -3.89
C ALA A 86 -10.43 18.16 -4.55
N GLY A 87 -9.45 18.21 -5.45
CA GLY A 87 -8.98 17.03 -6.16
C GLY A 87 -7.50 17.13 -6.47
N THR A 88 -6.81 16.00 -6.36
CA THR A 88 -5.43 15.84 -6.83
C THR A 88 -5.31 14.53 -7.62
N THR A 89 -4.24 14.39 -8.39
CA THR A 89 -3.97 13.18 -9.15
C THR A 89 -2.59 12.64 -8.81
N ILE A 90 -2.55 11.37 -8.43
CA ILE A 90 -1.33 10.61 -8.26
C ILE A 90 -1.03 9.91 -9.57
N ARG A 91 0.12 10.20 -10.16
CA ARG A 91 0.60 9.63 -11.41
C ARG A 91 1.59 8.52 -11.11
N ARG A 92 1.40 7.40 -11.78
CA ARG A 92 2.30 6.25 -11.72
C ARG A 92 2.73 5.85 -13.11
N ASP A 93 4.01 5.54 -13.28
CA ASP A 93 4.46 4.89 -14.51
C ASP A 93 3.86 3.47 -14.58
N LEU A 94 3.49 3.05 -15.80
CA LEU A 94 2.96 1.72 -16.07
C LEU A 94 4.00 0.83 -16.75
N PHE A 95 3.99 -0.43 -16.35
CA PHE A 95 4.85 -1.47 -16.89
C PHE A 95 4.04 -2.66 -17.40
N ASP A 96 4.58 -3.31 -18.43
CA ASP A 96 4.17 -4.63 -18.89
C ASP A 96 2.67 -4.79 -19.24
N LEU A 97 2.02 -3.72 -19.70
CA LEU A 97 0.68 -3.83 -20.31
C LEU A 97 0.79 -4.15 -21.80
N SER A 98 -0.21 -4.83 -22.34
CA SER A 98 -0.30 -5.16 -23.77
C SER A 98 -0.54 -3.91 -24.63
N VAL A 99 -1.28 -2.94 -24.08
CA VAL A 99 -1.65 -1.69 -24.77
C VAL A 99 -0.54 -0.65 -24.61
N ALA A 100 0.22 -0.44 -25.69
CA ALA A 100 1.33 0.52 -25.71
C ALA A 100 0.91 2.00 -25.77
N ASP A 101 -0.38 2.30 -25.90
CA ASP A 101 -0.84 3.69 -26.04
C ASP A 101 -0.83 4.44 -24.71
N PHE A 102 -1.10 3.76 -23.58
CA PHE A 102 -1.07 4.37 -22.24
C PHE A 102 0.22 4.01 -21.51
N ASP A 103 0.89 5.02 -20.95
CA ASP A 103 2.15 4.88 -20.22
C ASP A 103 2.04 5.30 -18.75
N GLN A 104 0.89 5.84 -18.32
CA GLN A 104 0.63 6.20 -16.93
C GLN A 104 -0.70 5.67 -16.40
N LEU A 105 -0.71 5.40 -15.10
CA LEU A 105 -1.91 5.22 -14.31
C LEU A 105 -2.17 6.53 -13.55
N LEU A 106 -3.37 7.07 -13.75
CA LEU A 106 -3.86 8.29 -13.13
C LEU A 106 -4.84 7.91 -12.04
N ASP A 107 -4.51 8.21 -10.79
CA ASP A 107 -5.31 7.89 -9.60
C ASP A 107 -5.77 9.20 -8.96
N HIS A 108 -7.03 9.54 -9.20
CA HIS A 108 -7.64 10.78 -8.76
C HIS A 108 -8.17 10.64 -7.34
N LYS A 109 -7.72 11.53 -6.48
CA LYS A 109 -8.06 11.62 -5.06
C LYS A 109 -8.98 12.81 -4.87
N ILE A 110 -10.20 12.58 -4.41
CA ILE A 110 -11.27 13.58 -4.40
C ILE A 110 -11.79 13.79 -2.97
N LYS A 111 -11.96 15.05 -2.59
CA LYS A 111 -12.62 15.46 -1.36
C LYS A 111 -13.77 16.39 -1.71
N CYS A 112 -14.92 16.17 -1.09
CA CYS A 112 -16.18 16.72 -1.55
C CYS A 112 -17.24 16.66 -0.43
N SER A 113 -17.94 17.76 -0.18
CA SER A 113 -19.09 17.82 0.73
C SER A 113 -20.34 17.27 0.03
N LEU A 114 -20.99 16.27 0.64
CA LEU A 114 -22.09 15.51 0.06
C LEU A 114 -23.40 15.73 0.83
N GLU A 115 -24.48 16.04 0.13
CA GLU A 115 -25.85 16.06 0.67
C GLU A 115 -26.52 14.68 0.56
N GLU A 116 -27.48 14.38 1.45
CA GLU A 116 -28.30 13.15 1.40
C GLU A 116 -29.10 13.04 0.10
N ASN A 117 -29.31 11.80 -0.37
CA ASN A 117 -30.15 11.46 -1.52
C ASN A 117 -29.86 12.30 -2.78
N THR A 118 -28.60 12.63 -3.02
CA THR A 118 -28.14 13.50 -4.10
C THR A 118 -27.15 12.76 -4.98
N SER A 119 -27.11 13.12 -6.26
CA SER A 119 -26.15 12.57 -7.21
C SER A 119 -25.19 13.65 -7.67
N TYR A 120 -23.93 13.26 -7.83
CA TYR A 120 -22.83 14.13 -8.24
C TYR A 120 -22.05 13.47 -9.36
N THR A 121 -21.41 14.30 -10.18
CA THR A 121 -20.48 13.86 -11.23
C THR A 121 -19.15 14.54 -11.03
N ILE A 122 -18.11 13.73 -10.83
CA ILE A 122 -16.72 14.21 -10.84
C ILE A 122 -16.13 13.87 -12.20
N THR A 123 -15.61 14.88 -12.89
CA THR A 123 -15.03 14.75 -14.22
C THR A 123 -13.53 15.03 -14.15
N ALA A 124 -12.73 14.18 -14.79
CA ALA A 124 -11.34 14.42 -15.12
C ALA A 124 -11.23 14.68 -16.61
N ASN A 125 -10.95 15.93 -16.99
CA ASN A 125 -10.69 16.30 -18.37
C ASN A 125 -9.18 16.39 -18.60
N GLY A 126 -8.72 15.76 -19.67
CA GLY A 126 -7.32 15.68 -20.04
C GLY A 126 -7.08 16.25 -21.43
N THR A 127 -6.04 17.07 -21.60
CA THR A 127 -5.59 17.54 -22.91
C THR A 127 -4.13 17.15 -23.11
N ARG A 128 -3.83 16.44 -24.20
CA ARG A 128 -2.47 16.04 -24.56
C ARG A 128 -1.70 17.17 -25.24
N SER A 129 -0.39 17.00 -25.36
CA SER A 129 0.48 17.96 -26.06
C SER A 129 0.20 18.13 -27.55
N ASN A 130 -0.58 17.20 -28.14
CA ASN A 130 -1.06 17.24 -29.52
C ASN A 130 -2.52 17.71 -29.65
N ASP A 131 -3.06 18.34 -28.60
CA ASP A 131 -4.44 18.82 -28.49
C ASP A 131 -5.53 17.73 -28.49
N ALA A 132 -5.16 16.45 -28.37
CA ALA A 132 -6.14 15.38 -28.17
C ALA A 132 -6.78 15.48 -26.78
N GLU A 133 -8.10 15.48 -26.73
CA GLU A 133 -8.88 15.62 -25.50
C GLU A 133 -9.43 14.26 -25.03
N PHE A 134 -9.39 14.06 -23.71
CA PHE A 134 -9.86 12.87 -23.01
C PHE A 134 -10.76 13.28 -21.86
N THR A 135 -11.72 12.44 -21.51
CA THR A 135 -12.58 12.67 -20.35
C THR A 135 -12.85 11.37 -19.61
N SER A 136 -12.92 11.42 -18.28
CA SER A 136 -13.32 10.31 -17.43
C SER A 136 -14.24 10.81 -16.33
N GLU A 137 -15.24 10.02 -15.95
CA GLU A 137 -16.29 10.45 -15.03
C GLU A 137 -16.53 9.41 -13.93
N LEU A 138 -16.58 9.89 -12.69
CA LEU A 138 -17.06 9.16 -11.53
C LEU A 138 -18.45 9.70 -11.14
N PHE A 139 -19.42 8.79 -11.07
CA PHE A 139 -20.76 9.11 -10.58
C PHE A 139 -20.89 8.70 -9.11
N ILE A 140 -21.36 9.63 -8.28
CA ILE A 140 -21.63 9.38 -6.85
C ILE A 140 -23.12 9.56 -6.63
N SER A 141 -23.73 8.62 -5.91
CA SER A 141 -25.12 8.72 -5.44
C SER A 141 -25.14 8.40 -3.96
N THR A 142 -25.65 9.34 -3.19
CA THR A 142 -25.63 9.29 -1.72
C THR A 142 -26.93 8.71 -1.16
N GLY A 143 -26.82 8.08 0.00
CA GLY A 143 -27.95 7.59 0.77
C GLY A 143 -28.46 8.62 1.78
N VAL A 144 -28.96 8.10 2.89
CA VAL A 144 -29.27 8.86 4.12
C VAL A 144 -28.10 8.65 5.08
N THR A 145 -27.76 9.68 5.84
CA THR A 145 -26.67 9.60 6.82
C THR A 145 -26.96 8.55 7.88
N ASN A 146 -26.00 7.65 8.08
CA ASN A 146 -26.02 6.70 9.18
C ASN A 146 -25.48 7.37 10.44
N PRO A 147 -25.93 6.97 11.65
CA PRO A 147 -25.32 7.45 12.89
C PRO A 147 -23.82 7.16 12.90
N SER A 148 -23.00 8.21 12.93
CA SER A 148 -21.57 8.13 13.13
C SER A 148 -21.24 7.92 14.61
N GLY A 149 -20.08 7.33 14.89
CA GLY A 149 -19.58 7.13 16.24
C GLY A 149 -19.16 5.68 16.52
N LEU A 150 -18.41 5.53 17.59
CA LEU A 150 -17.86 4.24 18.00
C LEU A 150 -18.85 3.49 18.88
N THR A 151 -19.03 2.20 18.61
CA THR A 151 -19.73 1.29 19.51
C THR A 151 -18.70 0.40 20.21
N VAL A 152 -18.49 0.63 21.50
CA VAL A 152 -17.63 -0.23 22.33
C VAL A 152 -18.31 -1.59 22.52
N ILE A 153 -17.68 -2.64 21.99
CA ILE A 153 -18.12 -4.04 22.07
C ILE A 153 -17.58 -4.68 23.35
N ASN A 154 -16.27 -4.55 23.58
CA ASN A 154 -15.56 -5.08 24.72
C ASN A 154 -14.57 -4.04 25.25
N GLU A 155 -14.24 -4.12 26.54
CA GLU A 155 -13.25 -3.27 27.19
C GLU A 155 -12.46 -4.08 28.21
N PHE A 156 -11.13 -3.93 28.19
CA PHE A 156 -10.23 -4.55 29.15
C PHE A 156 -9.29 -3.50 29.75
N ASN A 157 -9.10 -3.59 31.05
CA ASN A 157 -8.12 -2.78 31.78
C ASN A 157 -6.92 -3.65 32.15
N GLN A 158 -5.73 -3.21 31.78
CA GLN A 158 -4.47 -3.89 32.04
C GLN A 158 -3.62 -3.05 33.00
N PRO A 159 -3.22 -3.59 34.16
CA PRO A 159 -2.25 -2.94 35.03
C PRO A 159 -0.93 -2.75 34.28
N ARG A 160 -0.24 -1.64 34.52
CA ARG A 160 1.05 -1.35 33.85
C ARG A 160 2.11 -2.43 34.06
N ASP A 161 2.10 -3.08 35.23
CA ASP A 161 3.03 -4.17 35.53
C ASP A 161 2.74 -5.38 34.63
N THR A 162 1.46 -5.63 34.31
CA THR A 162 1.07 -6.65 33.33
C THR A 162 1.50 -6.25 31.91
N VAL A 163 1.33 -4.98 31.53
CA VAL A 163 1.78 -4.49 30.22
C VAL A 163 3.30 -4.65 30.05
N ASN A 164 4.09 -4.35 31.09
CA ASN A 164 5.55 -4.57 31.08
C ASN A 164 5.94 -6.02 30.80
N ASP A 165 5.13 -6.98 31.23
CA ASP A 165 5.42 -8.40 31.06
C ASP A 165 4.88 -8.98 29.74
N MET A 166 4.04 -8.25 28.98
CA MET A 166 3.36 -8.78 27.79
C MET A 166 4.34 -9.25 26.70
N PHE A 167 5.33 -8.43 26.36
CA PHE A 167 6.27 -8.77 25.30
C PHE A 167 7.14 -9.99 25.66
N ILE A 168 7.62 -10.08 26.91
CA ILE A 168 8.35 -11.25 27.39
C ILE A 168 7.45 -12.50 27.36
N GLY A 169 6.19 -12.37 27.75
CA GLY A 169 5.21 -13.44 27.64
C GLY A 169 5.01 -13.93 26.21
N TYR A 170 5.01 -13.02 25.22
CA TYR A 170 4.96 -13.36 23.80
C TYR A 170 6.21 -14.11 23.34
N ILE A 171 7.41 -13.65 23.75
CA ILE A 171 8.69 -14.30 23.40
C ILE A 171 8.79 -15.72 24.00
N ASP A 172 8.38 -15.90 25.25
CA ASP A 172 8.44 -17.19 25.95
C ASP A 172 7.34 -18.16 25.52
N GLY A 173 6.24 -17.64 24.97
CA GLY A 173 5.08 -18.40 24.52
C GLY A 173 5.08 -18.65 23.01
N ALA A 174 4.48 -17.73 22.25
CA ALA A 174 4.14 -17.93 20.84
C ALA A 174 5.33 -17.72 19.89
N PHE A 175 6.21 -16.77 20.18
CA PHE A 175 7.20 -16.29 19.20
C PHE A 175 8.07 -17.39 18.57
N PHE A 176 8.71 -18.25 19.38
CA PHE A 176 9.58 -19.30 18.85
C PHE A 176 8.80 -20.44 18.20
N GLU A 177 7.52 -20.64 18.57
CA GLU A 177 6.63 -21.57 17.86
C GLU A 177 6.29 -21.02 16.48
N ASP A 178 6.00 -19.72 16.39
CA ASP A 178 5.68 -19.01 15.13
C ASP A 178 6.86 -18.99 14.13
N LEU A 179 8.10 -18.97 14.63
CA LEU A 179 9.29 -19.06 13.76
C LEU A 179 9.43 -20.42 13.05
N ASP A 180 8.78 -21.47 13.57
CA ASP A 180 8.77 -22.83 13.00
C ASP A 180 10.16 -23.30 12.55
N LEU A 181 11.13 -23.22 13.47
CA LEU A 181 12.54 -23.46 13.17
C LEU A 181 12.82 -24.95 12.94
N PRO A 182 13.68 -25.31 11.96
CA PRO A 182 14.07 -26.70 11.77
C PRO A 182 14.84 -27.27 12.96
N SER A 183 14.38 -28.40 13.51
CA SER A 183 14.94 -29.06 14.71
C SER A 183 16.47 -29.29 14.73
N GLY A 184 17.10 -29.43 13.56
CA GLY A 184 18.55 -29.65 13.44
C GLY A 184 19.42 -28.42 13.73
N ILE A 185 18.86 -27.21 13.61
CA ILE A 185 19.55 -25.93 13.77
C ILE A 185 18.89 -25.02 14.80
N GLU A 186 17.71 -25.41 15.31
CA GLU A 186 16.87 -24.63 16.23
C GLU A 186 17.65 -24.02 17.39
N SER A 187 18.49 -24.80 18.08
CA SER A 187 19.29 -24.31 19.22
C SER A 187 20.29 -23.23 18.81
N LEU A 188 20.90 -23.34 17.63
CA LEU A 188 21.86 -22.36 17.12
C LEU A 188 21.16 -21.08 16.68
N VAL A 189 20.07 -21.20 15.91
CA VAL A 189 19.27 -20.04 15.47
C VAL A 189 18.66 -19.33 16.67
N ARG A 190 18.11 -20.06 17.65
CA ARG A 190 17.61 -19.47 18.90
C ARG A 190 18.70 -18.69 19.65
N GLY A 191 19.93 -19.18 19.69
CA GLY A 191 21.06 -18.46 20.27
C GLY A 191 21.30 -17.11 19.58
N LEU A 192 21.35 -17.09 18.25
CA LEU A 192 21.53 -15.86 17.46
C LEU A 192 20.35 -14.90 17.59
N VAL A 193 19.12 -15.42 17.66
CA VAL A 193 17.92 -14.61 17.90
C VAL A 193 17.99 -13.92 19.26
N LEU A 194 18.45 -14.61 20.30
CA LEU A 194 18.62 -14.01 21.63
C LEU A 194 19.72 -12.94 21.64
N GLU A 195 20.80 -13.12 20.87
CA GLU A 195 21.84 -12.09 20.70
C GLU A 195 21.28 -10.85 19.98
N ILE A 196 20.46 -11.03 18.94
CA ILE A 196 19.75 -9.93 18.26
C ILE A 196 18.80 -9.24 19.24
N ALA A 197 18.05 -10.01 20.04
CA ALA A 197 17.11 -9.48 21.02
C ALA A 197 17.80 -8.62 22.08
N GLU A 198 18.91 -9.11 22.65
CA GLU A 198 19.70 -8.38 23.64
C GLU A 198 20.25 -7.06 23.07
N ALA A 199 20.60 -7.04 21.78
CA ALA A 199 21.13 -5.86 21.11
C ALA A 199 20.05 -4.86 20.66
N ASN A 200 18.85 -5.33 20.28
CA ASN A 200 17.90 -4.53 19.51
C ASN A 200 16.49 -4.42 20.09
N TRP A 201 16.11 -5.18 21.13
CA TRP A 201 14.71 -5.20 21.64
C TRP A 201 14.57 -4.65 23.06
N GLY A 202 15.52 -3.80 23.49
CA GLY A 202 15.56 -3.29 24.85
C GLY A 202 14.31 -2.48 25.23
N ASN A 203 13.71 -1.75 24.29
CA ASN A 203 12.50 -0.98 24.52
C ASN A 203 11.24 -1.86 24.53
N LEU A 204 11.19 -2.91 23.73
CA LEU A 204 10.08 -3.87 23.78
C LEU A 204 10.10 -4.71 25.07
N VAL A 205 11.30 -5.09 25.52
CA VAL A 205 11.50 -5.87 26.77
C VAL A 205 11.21 -5.04 28.01
N ASP A 206 11.65 -3.77 28.02
CA ASP A 206 11.37 -2.84 29.10
C ASP A 206 10.74 -1.58 28.50
N PRO A 207 9.40 -1.56 28.32
CA PRO A 207 8.72 -0.41 27.76
C PRO A 207 8.70 0.79 28.71
N ASP A 208 9.18 0.67 29.96
CA ASP A 208 9.08 1.72 30.99
C ASP A 208 7.62 2.19 31.17
N SER A 209 6.65 1.27 31.34
CA SER A 209 5.23 1.64 31.39
C SER A 209 4.93 2.64 32.53
N LEU A 210 4.31 3.77 32.19
CA LEU A 210 3.98 4.84 33.14
C LEU A 210 2.57 4.68 33.72
N TYR A 211 1.62 4.26 32.88
CA TYR A 211 0.19 4.22 33.17
C TYR A 211 -0.36 2.81 33.01
N ASP A 212 -1.40 2.50 33.80
CA ASP A 212 -2.32 1.40 33.47
C ASP A 212 -3.01 1.72 32.14
N VAL A 213 -3.51 0.70 31.44
CA VAL A 213 -4.04 0.84 30.08
C VAL A 213 -5.47 0.33 30.00
N THR A 214 -6.32 1.03 29.25
CA THR A 214 -7.62 0.55 28.79
C THR A 214 -7.51 0.23 27.31
N SER A 215 -7.98 -0.95 26.91
CA SER A 215 -8.15 -1.36 25.52
C SER A 215 -9.62 -1.64 25.23
N GLN A 216 -10.15 -1.03 24.19
CA GLN A 216 -11.52 -1.19 23.72
C GLN A 216 -11.55 -1.85 22.35
N GLN A 217 -12.40 -2.85 22.18
CA GLN A 217 -12.82 -3.34 20.88
C GLN A 217 -14.01 -2.49 20.48
N VAL A 218 -13.90 -1.79 19.35
CA VAL A 218 -14.97 -0.93 18.84
C VAL A 218 -15.44 -1.45 17.49
N SER A 219 -16.72 -1.33 17.19
CA SER A 219 -17.20 -1.27 15.81
C SER A 219 -17.46 0.18 15.40
N TYR A 220 -17.25 0.49 14.14
CA TYR A 220 -17.37 1.85 13.60
C TYR A 220 -17.96 1.85 12.19
N LEU A 221 -18.53 2.98 11.79
CA LEU A 221 -19.04 3.18 10.43
C LEU A 221 -17.87 3.44 9.48
N SER A 222 -17.76 2.65 8.43
CA SER A 222 -16.81 2.87 7.33
C SER A 222 -17.45 2.38 6.04
N ARG A 223 -16.68 1.73 5.17
CA ARG A 223 -17.09 1.38 3.80
C ARG A 223 -16.69 -0.04 3.48
N HIS A 224 -17.56 -0.75 2.79
CA HIS A 224 -17.20 -1.92 2.02
C HIS A 224 -16.16 -1.55 0.94
N PRO A 225 -15.45 -2.54 0.35
CA PRO A 225 -14.47 -2.31 -0.71
C PRO A 225 -15.02 -1.59 -1.95
N ASP A 226 -16.33 -1.60 -2.18
CA ASP A 226 -17.01 -0.87 -3.25
C ASP A 226 -17.41 0.56 -2.83
N GLY A 227 -17.20 0.97 -1.58
CA GLY A 227 -17.57 2.28 -1.05
C GLY A 227 -19.00 2.40 -0.52
N SER A 228 -19.80 1.34 -0.53
CA SER A 228 -21.07 1.31 0.20
C SER A 228 -20.84 1.29 1.72
N PRO A 229 -21.69 1.91 2.55
CA PRO A 229 -21.46 2.01 3.99
C PRO A 229 -21.50 0.65 4.70
N SER A 230 -20.62 0.47 5.68
CA SER A 230 -20.56 -0.72 6.54
C SER A 230 -20.30 -0.33 7.99
N ALA A 231 -21.08 -0.85 8.94
CA ALA A 231 -20.88 -0.64 10.37
C ALA A 231 -20.26 -1.86 11.08
N GLU A 232 -19.75 -2.83 10.30
CA GLU A 232 -19.24 -4.11 10.81
C GLU A 232 -17.72 -4.12 10.99
N LEU A 233 -17.01 -3.06 10.56
CA LEU A 233 -15.56 -2.97 10.75
C LEU A 233 -15.25 -2.79 12.24
N THR A 234 -14.17 -3.43 12.68
CA THR A 234 -13.71 -3.39 14.06
C THR A 234 -12.27 -2.90 14.19
N ALA A 235 -11.92 -2.45 15.39
CA ALA A 235 -10.60 -1.96 15.73
C ALA A 235 -10.33 -2.10 17.23
N ALA A 236 -9.06 -2.04 17.61
CA ALA A 236 -8.65 -1.76 18.99
C ALA A 236 -8.34 -0.26 19.16
N ILE A 237 -8.95 0.35 20.18
CA ILE A 237 -8.59 1.69 20.67
C ILE A 237 -8.00 1.51 22.07
N THR A 238 -6.71 1.86 22.21
CA THR A 238 -5.94 1.57 23.42
C THR A 238 -5.33 2.87 23.96
N PHE A 239 -5.53 3.15 25.25
CA PHE A 239 -5.19 4.44 25.85
C PHE A 239 -4.87 4.32 27.36
N PRO A 240 -4.11 5.26 27.94
CA PRO A 240 -3.78 5.25 29.38
C PRO A 240 -5.01 5.50 30.27
N VAL A 241 -5.05 4.85 31.43
CA VAL A 241 -5.98 5.18 32.51
C VAL A 241 -5.50 6.44 33.24
N ILE A 242 -6.05 7.59 32.86
CA ILE A 242 -5.64 8.90 33.39
C ILE A 242 -6.29 9.27 34.73
N ALA A 243 -7.46 8.71 35.05
CA ALA A 243 -8.24 9.11 36.23
C ALA A 243 -7.54 8.80 37.57
N SER A 244 -6.64 7.83 37.57
CA SER A 244 -5.80 7.45 38.73
C SER A 244 -4.43 8.16 38.75
N ALA A 245 -4.07 8.89 37.68
CA ALA A 245 -2.76 9.50 37.50
C ALA A 245 -2.80 11.00 37.84
N SER A 246 -2.20 11.39 38.97
CA SER A 246 -2.17 12.81 39.39
C SER A 246 -1.34 13.73 38.50
N ASP A 247 -0.49 13.17 37.64
CA ASP A 247 0.53 13.87 36.86
C ASP A 247 0.49 13.47 35.37
N PHE A 248 -0.69 13.09 34.84
CA PHE A 248 -0.83 12.77 33.42
C PHE A 248 -0.43 13.96 32.54
N VAL A 249 0.35 13.66 31.49
CA VAL A 249 0.75 14.62 30.47
C VAL A 249 0.27 14.10 29.12
N THR A 250 -0.65 14.84 28.51
CA THR A 250 -1.10 14.60 27.14
C THR A 250 0.10 14.59 26.20
N ARG A 251 0.17 13.56 25.35
CA ARG A 251 1.20 13.44 24.33
C ARG A 251 0.88 14.34 23.14
N ASP A 252 1.91 14.74 22.43
CA ASP A 252 1.82 15.68 21.31
C ASP A 252 1.17 15.07 20.07
N ARG A 253 1.09 13.74 19.98
CA ARG A 253 0.51 12.98 18.87
C ARG A 253 -0.27 11.75 19.31
N ALA A 254 -1.17 11.28 18.46
CA ALA A 254 -1.76 9.94 18.55
C ALA A 254 -1.05 8.96 17.60
N ILE A 255 -1.14 7.67 17.86
CA ILE A 255 -0.46 6.62 17.10
C ILE A 255 -1.48 5.77 16.35
N ILE A 256 -1.24 5.57 15.05
CA ILE A 256 -1.99 4.64 14.22
C ILE A 256 -1.11 3.41 13.98
N LEU A 257 -1.56 2.25 14.46
CA LEU A 257 -0.88 0.97 14.25
C LEU A 257 -1.53 0.20 13.11
N THR A 258 -0.84 0.14 11.98
CA THR A 258 -1.26 -0.67 10.83
C THR A 258 -0.62 -2.06 10.92
N HIS A 259 -1.41 -3.09 11.13
CA HIS A 259 -0.89 -4.41 11.51
C HIS A 259 -0.29 -5.22 10.35
N ALA A 260 0.54 -6.20 10.69
CA ALA A 260 1.10 -7.18 9.75
C ALA A 260 0.11 -8.30 9.46
N THR A 261 0.44 -9.13 8.46
CA THR A 261 -0.41 -10.23 8.00
C THR A 261 -0.80 -11.18 9.13
N GLY A 262 -2.09 -11.48 9.24
CA GLY A 262 -2.60 -12.48 10.19
C GLY A 262 -3.10 -11.91 11.52
N SER A 263 -2.68 -10.71 11.89
CA SER A 263 -3.12 -10.01 13.11
C SER A 263 -4.54 -9.46 13.01
N THR A 264 -5.24 -9.36 14.14
CA THR A 264 -6.56 -8.75 14.32
C THR A 264 -6.57 -8.04 15.69
N PRO A 265 -5.97 -6.85 15.81
CA PRO A 265 -5.77 -6.19 17.11
C PRO A 265 -7.06 -5.99 17.92
N GLY A 266 -8.19 -5.77 17.25
CA GLY A 266 -9.51 -5.59 17.81
C GLY A 266 -10.05 -6.80 18.56
N ASP A 267 -9.50 -8.00 18.38
CA ASP A 267 -9.87 -9.18 19.19
C ASP A 267 -9.31 -9.10 20.63
N LEU A 268 -8.40 -8.14 20.90
CA LEU A 268 -7.79 -7.87 22.21
C LEU A 268 -7.08 -9.09 22.82
N ASP A 269 -6.49 -9.92 21.96
CA ASP A 269 -5.78 -11.14 22.35
C ASP A 269 -4.33 -10.83 22.72
N ASN A 270 -3.92 -11.16 23.95
CA ASN A 270 -2.56 -10.99 24.46
C ASN A 270 -1.50 -11.86 23.75
N THR A 271 -1.89 -12.70 22.78
CA THR A 271 -0.97 -13.42 21.87
C THR A 271 -0.76 -12.69 20.54
N ASP A 272 -1.59 -11.70 20.22
CA ASP A 272 -1.43 -10.86 19.03
C ASP A 272 -0.38 -9.78 19.29
N ALA A 273 0.73 -9.84 18.54
CA ALA A 273 1.84 -8.90 18.66
C ALA A 273 1.41 -7.43 18.49
N TRP A 274 0.44 -7.12 17.63
CA TRP A 274 -0.01 -5.75 17.38
C TRP A 274 -0.92 -5.22 18.47
N TYR A 275 -1.70 -6.10 19.11
CA TYR A 275 -2.42 -5.73 20.32
C TYR A 275 -1.46 -5.49 21.50
N ILE A 276 -0.41 -6.31 21.64
CA ILE A 276 0.65 -6.08 22.64
C ILE A 276 1.28 -4.71 22.41
N LEU A 277 1.71 -4.40 21.18
CA LEU A 277 2.30 -3.10 20.83
C LEU A 277 1.37 -1.94 21.18
N ALA A 278 0.06 -2.07 20.90
CA ALA A 278 -0.92 -1.04 21.27
C ALA A 278 -0.91 -0.75 22.77
N ASN A 279 -0.80 -1.79 23.60
CA ASN A 279 -0.69 -1.64 25.06
C ASN A 279 0.65 -1.01 25.46
N LEU A 280 1.78 -1.37 24.83
CA LEU A 280 3.09 -0.79 25.14
C LEU A 280 3.12 0.73 24.85
N PHE A 281 2.59 1.16 23.70
CA PHE A 281 2.52 2.58 23.36
C PHE A 281 1.53 3.34 24.27
N ALA A 282 0.37 2.75 24.57
CA ALA A 282 -0.60 3.40 25.44
C ALA A 282 -0.13 3.51 26.89
N SER A 283 0.68 2.56 27.39
CA SER A 283 1.24 2.65 28.75
C SER A 283 2.26 3.77 28.89
N ARG A 284 2.83 4.26 27.76
CA ARG A 284 3.61 5.50 27.68
C ARG A 284 2.74 6.75 27.61
N GLY A 285 1.42 6.62 27.51
CA GLY A 285 0.47 7.72 27.59
C GLY A 285 -0.13 8.17 26.26
N TYR A 286 0.07 7.41 25.18
CA TYR A 286 -0.47 7.73 23.86
C TYR A 286 -1.89 7.18 23.69
N LEU A 287 -2.70 7.89 22.90
CA LEU A 287 -3.88 7.30 22.29
C LEU A 287 -3.42 6.47 21.08
N VAL A 288 -3.79 5.19 21.05
CA VAL A 288 -3.41 4.25 19.99
C VAL A 288 -4.66 3.74 19.27
N ILE A 289 -4.64 3.83 17.94
CA ILE A 289 -5.71 3.43 17.04
C ILE A 289 -5.20 2.29 16.16
N ALA A 290 -5.76 1.10 16.29
CA ALA A 290 -5.34 -0.09 15.55
C ALA A 290 -6.53 -0.73 14.79
N PRO A 291 -6.77 -0.37 13.52
CA PRO A 291 -7.83 -0.97 12.71
C PRO A 291 -7.55 -2.46 12.45
N ASP A 292 -8.60 -3.29 12.34
CA ASP A 292 -8.46 -4.70 11.96
C ASP A 292 -8.27 -4.91 10.44
N ASN A 293 -8.52 -3.89 9.62
CA ASN A 293 -8.71 -3.97 8.17
C ASN A 293 -9.98 -4.74 7.73
N TYR A 294 -10.47 -4.44 6.52
CA TYR A 294 -11.61 -5.15 5.95
C TYR A 294 -11.24 -6.61 5.62
N GLY A 295 -12.15 -7.54 5.92
CA GLY A 295 -11.93 -8.99 5.84
C GLY A 295 -11.27 -9.59 7.09
N ARG A 296 -11.21 -8.82 8.19
CA ARG A 296 -10.79 -9.25 9.52
C ARG A 296 -11.76 -8.73 10.59
N GLY A 297 -11.59 -9.22 11.81
CA GLY A 297 -12.45 -8.88 12.95
C GLY A 297 -13.93 -9.05 12.60
N GLY A 298 -14.73 -7.99 12.80
CA GLY A 298 -16.16 -7.98 12.49
C GLY A 298 -16.52 -8.24 11.01
N THR A 299 -15.57 -8.10 10.09
CA THR A 299 -15.75 -8.41 8.64
C THR A 299 -15.03 -9.67 8.19
N GLY A 300 -14.54 -10.51 9.11
CA GLY A 300 -13.71 -11.70 8.83
C GLY A 300 -14.32 -12.81 7.97
N SER A 301 -15.59 -12.69 7.58
CA SER A 301 -16.24 -13.60 6.63
C SER A 301 -16.01 -13.24 5.17
N SER A 302 -15.44 -12.06 4.90
CA SER A 302 -15.12 -11.58 3.56
C SER A 302 -13.62 -11.68 3.26
N PRO A 303 -13.20 -11.80 1.99
CA PRO A 303 -11.80 -11.66 1.61
C PRO A 303 -11.17 -10.38 2.15
N GLU A 304 -9.94 -10.49 2.66
CA GLU A 304 -9.17 -9.35 3.15
C GLU A 304 -8.86 -8.38 2.01
N THR A 305 -8.89 -7.06 2.26
CA THR A 305 -8.34 -6.04 1.34
C THR A 305 -6.81 -6.02 1.39
N TYR A 306 -6.21 -7.21 1.34
CA TYR A 306 -4.78 -7.46 1.53
C TYR A 306 -3.96 -6.70 0.49
N LEU A 307 -3.14 -5.75 0.94
CA LEU A 307 -2.30 -4.89 0.10
C LEU A 307 -3.10 -4.04 -0.92
N MET A 308 -4.38 -3.78 -0.67
CA MET A 308 -5.20 -2.87 -1.48
C MET A 308 -5.15 -1.45 -0.90
N ALA A 309 -4.08 -0.71 -1.22
CA ALA A 309 -3.68 0.54 -0.56
C ALA A 309 -4.85 1.52 -0.33
N ASN A 310 -5.59 1.86 -1.39
CA ASN A 310 -6.68 2.84 -1.31
C ASN A 310 -7.79 2.42 -0.34
N ARG A 311 -8.22 1.15 -0.39
CA ARG A 311 -9.34 0.65 0.43
C ARG A 311 -8.96 0.60 1.90
N THR A 312 -7.79 0.03 2.21
CA THR A 312 -7.27 -0.04 3.58
C THR A 312 -7.05 1.36 4.17
N ALA A 313 -6.50 2.29 3.39
CA ALA A 313 -6.29 3.66 3.83
C ALA A 313 -7.62 4.39 4.10
N LEU A 314 -8.62 4.25 3.22
CA LEU A 314 -9.95 4.87 3.40
C LEU A 314 -10.64 4.36 4.67
N ASN A 315 -10.61 3.05 4.91
CA ASN A 315 -11.19 2.49 6.14
C ASN A 315 -10.48 2.99 7.40
N THR A 316 -9.15 3.14 7.34
CA THR A 316 -8.38 3.68 8.47
C THR A 316 -8.68 5.16 8.69
N LEU A 317 -8.83 5.96 7.62
CA LEU A 317 -9.20 7.38 7.73
C LEU A 317 -10.59 7.55 8.39
N ASP A 318 -11.57 6.73 7.99
CA ASP A 318 -12.90 6.76 8.59
C ASP A 318 -12.86 6.48 10.11
N LEU A 319 -12.03 5.51 10.53
CA LEU A 319 -11.82 5.21 11.95
C LEU A 319 -11.17 6.38 12.68
N VAL A 320 -10.08 6.92 12.13
CA VAL A 320 -9.33 8.02 12.75
C VAL A 320 -10.21 9.24 12.95
N ASN A 321 -11.01 9.62 11.95
CA ASN A 321 -11.94 10.75 12.09
C ASN A 321 -12.93 10.52 13.25
N GLN A 322 -13.54 9.34 13.33
CA GLN A 322 -14.50 9.03 14.41
C GLN A 322 -13.85 8.98 15.79
N VAL A 323 -12.62 8.46 15.92
CA VAL A 323 -11.90 8.46 17.20
C VAL A 323 -11.56 9.88 17.63
N LEU A 324 -11.10 10.74 16.72
CA LEU A 324 -10.72 12.11 17.05
C LEU A 324 -11.90 13.06 17.25
N GLU A 325 -13.09 12.71 16.75
CA GLU A 325 -14.34 13.43 17.01
C GLU A 325 -15.06 12.96 18.30
N ASP A 326 -14.74 11.77 18.80
CA ASP A 326 -15.33 11.25 20.03
C ASP A 326 -14.70 11.88 21.27
N THR A 327 -15.49 12.76 21.91
CA THR A 327 -15.12 13.45 23.15
C THR A 327 -14.73 12.53 24.31
N ALA A 328 -15.04 11.22 24.25
CA ALA A 328 -14.58 10.25 25.22
C ALA A 328 -13.04 10.14 25.30
N TYR A 329 -12.32 10.53 24.24
CA TYR A 329 -10.85 10.48 24.19
C TYR A 329 -10.18 11.84 24.40
N ASP A 330 -10.94 12.95 24.51
CA ASP A 330 -10.42 14.33 24.60
C ASP A 330 -9.42 14.53 25.74
N ASP A 331 -9.66 13.90 26.89
CA ASP A 331 -8.80 14.01 28.06
C ASP A 331 -7.45 13.28 27.87
N VAL A 332 -7.40 12.29 26.96
CA VAL A 332 -6.17 11.57 26.60
C VAL A 332 -5.46 12.30 25.46
N TYR A 333 -6.19 12.72 24.43
CA TYR A 333 -5.65 13.36 23.25
C TYR A 333 -6.70 14.23 22.54
N ASN A 334 -6.37 15.50 22.30
CA ASN A 334 -7.21 16.46 21.57
C ASN A 334 -6.41 17.27 20.54
N GLY A 335 -5.24 16.75 20.16
CA GLY A 335 -4.35 17.36 19.18
C GLY A 335 -4.72 16.99 17.74
N SER A 336 -3.82 17.31 16.82
CA SER A 336 -4.01 17.01 15.39
C SER A 336 -2.79 16.36 14.73
N ASP A 337 -1.76 16.04 15.51
CA ASP A 337 -0.56 15.39 15.04
C ASP A 337 -0.65 13.86 15.17
N LEU A 338 -0.24 13.13 14.14
CA LEU A 338 -0.33 11.68 14.09
C LEU A 338 1.03 11.06 13.78
N ALA A 339 1.26 9.88 14.32
CA ALA A 339 2.32 8.98 13.86
C ALA A 339 1.69 7.69 13.33
N ILE A 340 2.25 7.15 12.25
CA ILE A 340 1.80 5.89 11.63
C ILE A 340 2.92 4.87 11.76
N ILE A 341 2.62 3.68 12.25
CA ILE A 341 3.61 2.61 12.45
C ILE A 341 3.10 1.32 11.81
N GLY A 342 3.90 0.75 10.91
CA GLY A 342 3.55 -0.47 10.18
C GLY A 342 4.76 -1.30 9.77
N TYR A 343 4.57 -2.62 9.73
CA TYR A 343 5.57 -3.57 9.24
C TYR A 343 4.93 -4.64 8.34
N SER A 344 5.63 -5.11 7.30
CA SER A 344 5.11 -6.07 6.33
C SER A 344 3.86 -5.53 5.60
N GLN A 345 2.72 -6.22 5.62
CA GLN A 345 1.43 -5.65 5.18
C GLN A 345 1.13 -4.29 5.83
N GLY A 346 1.45 -4.15 7.11
CA GLY A 346 1.29 -2.92 7.86
C GLY A 346 2.15 -1.79 7.30
N GLY A 347 3.38 -2.07 6.89
CA GLY A 347 4.27 -1.05 6.31
C GLY A 347 3.76 -0.56 4.95
N HIS A 348 3.12 -1.43 4.17
CA HIS A 348 2.42 -1.05 2.94
C HIS A 348 1.21 -0.16 3.25
N SER A 349 0.42 -0.55 4.24
CA SER A 349 -0.75 0.19 4.71
C SER A 349 -0.36 1.56 5.30
N ALA A 350 0.76 1.66 6.01
CA ALA A 350 1.28 2.89 6.58
C ALA A 350 1.61 3.94 5.51
N VAL A 351 2.33 3.54 4.45
CA VAL A 351 2.64 4.42 3.31
C VAL A 351 1.36 4.80 2.55
N GLY A 352 0.45 3.84 2.35
CA GLY A 352 -0.85 4.11 1.71
C GLY A 352 -1.70 5.11 2.49
N LEU A 353 -1.74 4.99 3.82
CA LEU A 353 -2.45 5.92 4.70
C LEU A 353 -1.79 7.29 4.74
N HIS A 354 -0.46 7.36 4.81
CA HIS A 354 0.27 8.62 4.75
C HIS A 354 -0.07 9.36 3.45
N LEU A 355 0.03 8.69 2.30
CA LEU A 355 -0.33 9.27 1.01
C LEU A 355 -1.80 9.71 0.95
N LEU A 356 -2.73 8.93 1.53
CA LEU A 356 -4.14 9.32 1.60
C LEU A 356 -4.33 10.59 2.44
N LEU A 357 -3.69 10.69 3.59
CA LEU A 357 -3.82 11.83 4.49
C LEU A 357 -3.25 13.12 3.89
N GLU A 358 -2.15 13.03 3.14
CA GLU A 358 -1.60 14.19 2.40
C GLU A 358 -2.49 14.66 1.25
N THR A 359 -3.28 13.75 0.65
CA THR A 359 -4.08 14.06 -0.55
C THR A 359 -5.56 14.32 -0.27
N GLN A 360 -6.13 13.70 0.77
CA GLN A 360 -7.56 13.73 1.08
C GLN A 360 -7.85 13.95 2.57
N GLY A 361 -6.83 13.99 3.42
CA GLY A 361 -6.99 14.14 4.86
C GLY A 361 -7.68 15.47 5.25
N PRO A 362 -8.22 15.54 6.47
CA PRO A 362 -8.61 16.81 7.07
C PRO A 362 -7.41 17.76 7.17
N GLU A 363 -7.58 19.04 6.80
CA GLU A 363 -6.48 20.02 6.73
C GLU A 363 -5.82 20.30 8.09
N ASN A 364 -6.53 20.03 9.18
CA ASN A 364 -6.01 20.19 10.54
C ASN A 364 -5.12 19.02 10.97
N LEU A 365 -5.28 17.83 10.39
CA LEU A 365 -4.47 16.66 10.73
C LEU A 365 -3.09 16.75 10.06
N SER A 366 -2.06 16.31 10.76
CA SER A 366 -0.68 16.36 10.28
C SER A 366 0.07 15.10 10.66
N ILE A 367 0.70 14.45 9.67
CA ILE A 367 1.59 13.33 9.93
C ILE A 367 2.94 13.88 10.36
N ARG A 368 3.44 13.42 11.50
CA ARG A 368 4.76 13.79 12.03
C ARG A 368 5.79 12.73 11.73
N GLU A 369 5.41 11.47 11.86
CA GLU A 369 6.30 10.34 11.65
C GLU A 369 5.55 9.19 10.97
N THR A 370 6.19 8.54 10.01
CA THR A 370 5.71 7.31 9.37
C THR A 370 6.82 6.27 9.46
N TYR A 371 6.59 5.19 10.19
CA TYR A 371 7.49 4.04 10.27
C TYR A 371 6.95 2.93 9.37
N ALA A 372 7.71 2.56 8.35
CA ALA A 372 7.34 1.51 7.41
C ALA A 372 8.51 0.55 7.19
N GLY A 373 8.32 -0.72 7.55
CA GLY A 373 9.37 -1.73 7.42
C GLY A 373 8.96 -2.98 6.64
N GLY A 374 9.90 -3.57 5.91
CA GLY A 374 9.78 -4.92 5.32
C GLY A 374 8.58 -5.11 4.39
N ALA A 375 8.07 -4.05 3.76
CA ALA A 375 6.78 -4.11 3.08
C ALA A 375 6.90 -4.25 1.55
N PRO A 376 5.93 -4.91 0.89
CA PRO A 376 5.89 -5.05 -0.57
C PRO A 376 5.38 -3.75 -1.23
N HIS A 377 6.13 -2.66 -1.09
CA HIS A 377 5.77 -1.34 -1.62
C HIS A 377 5.65 -1.31 -3.15
N ASN A 378 6.31 -2.23 -3.85
CA ASN A 378 6.10 -2.51 -5.27
C ASN A 378 5.40 -3.87 -5.41
N LEU A 379 4.09 -3.87 -5.16
CA LEU A 379 3.26 -5.07 -5.21
C LEU A 379 3.32 -5.74 -6.58
N TYR A 380 3.31 -4.95 -7.66
CA TYR A 380 3.41 -5.47 -9.02
C TYR A 380 4.71 -6.25 -9.23
N GLN A 381 5.87 -5.66 -8.92
CA GLN A 381 7.14 -6.36 -9.08
C GLN A 381 7.29 -7.55 -8.13
N THR A 382 6.71 -7.49 -6.93
CA THR A 382 6.66 -8.62 -6.00
C THR A 382 5.90 -9.80 -6.59
N VAL A 383 4.68 -9.58 -7.12
CA VAL A 383 3.91 -10.65 -7.79
C VAL A 383 4.61 -11.12 -9.07
N ARG A 384 5.12 -10.20 -9.88
CA ARG A 384 5.87 -10.52 -11.11
C ARG A 384 7.11 -11.37 -10.82
N GLY A 385 7.83 -11.10 -9.73
CA GLY A 385 8.97 -11.87 -9.28
C GLY A 385 8.62 -13.33 -9.01
N VAL A 386 7.46 -13.58 -8.38
CA VAL A 386 6.92 -14.94 -8.19
C VAL A 386 6.64 -15.60 -9.55
N MET A 387 5.97 -14.90 -10.48
CA MET A 387 5.71 -15.44 -11.82
C MET A 387 7.00 -15.82 -12.57
N GLN A 388 8.02 -14.97 -12.51
CA GLN A 388 9.31 -15.24 -13.14
C GLN A 388 10.04 -16.42 -12.52
N HIS A 389 9.90 -16.62 -11.21
CA HIS A 389 10.44 -17.78 -10.53
C HIS A 389 9.76 -19.07 -11.03
N LEU A 390 8.42 -19.09 -11.03
CA LEU A 390 7.62 -20.27 -11.40
C LEU A 390 7.82 -20.68 -12.87
N ASP A 391 8.01 -19.73 -13.80
CA ASP A 391 8.30 -20.02 -15.21
C ASP A 391 9.80 -20.34 -15.47
N GLY A 392 10.65 -20.21 -14.46
CA GLY A 392 12.09 -20.42 -14.60
C GLY A 392 12.82 -19.34 -15.41
N SER A 393 12.18 -18.19 -15.61
CA SER A 393 12.75 -17.02 -16.30
C SER A 393 13.49 -16.07 -15.37
N CYS A 394 13.52 -16.35 -14.06
CA CYS A 394 14.29 -15.62 -13.07
C CYS A 394 15.82 -15.77 -13.30
N ASP A 395 16.47 -14.69 -13.74
CA ASP A 395 17.94 -14.61 -13.90
C ASP A 395 18.59 -13.94 -12.69
N ASP A 396 18.38 -14.51 -11.49
CA ASP A 396 18.83 -13.94 -10.21
C ASP A 396 18.36 -12.48 -9.98
N GLY A 397 17.17 -12.15 -10.49
CA GLY A 397 16.59 -10.81 -10.37
C GLY A 397 16.22 -10.47 -8.92
N ALA A 398 16.31 -9.18 -8.56
CA ALA A 398 16.12 -8.72 -7.18
C ALA A 398 14.77 -9.14 -6.56
N TYR A 399 13.71 -9.23 -7.38
CA TYR A 399 12.37 -9.62 -6.93
C TYR A 399 12.08 -11.13 -6.96
N CYS A 400 12.92 -11.94 -7.63
CA CYS A 400 12.64 -13.36 -7.87
C CYS A 400 13.68 -14.32 -7.26
N ARG A 401 14.89 -13.83 -6.94
CA ARG A 401 16.02 -14.66 -6.48
C ARG A 401 15.79 -15.43 -5.19
N TYR A 402 14.97 -14.89 -4.30
CA TYR A 402 14.67 -15.48 -2.99
C TYR A 402 13.24 -15.96 -2.86
N VAL A 403 12.49 -15.97 -3.97
CA VAL A 403 11.15 -16.55 -3.99
C VAL A 403 11.26 -18.02 -3.56
N ASP A 404 10.46 -18.36 -2.58
CA ASP A 404 10.29 -19.71 -2.03
C ASP A 404 8.85 -20.13 -2.32
N GLU A 405 8.66 -21.12 -3.17
CA GLU A 405 7.32 -21.52 -3.65
C GLU A 405 6.41 -21.90 -2.49
N ASP A 406 6.91 -22.71 -1.55
CA ASP A 406 6.17 -23.21 -0.37
C ASP A 406 5.60 -22.08 0.52
N THR A 407 6.23 -20.89 0.51
CA THR A 407 5.78 -19.74 1.28
C THR A 407 5.06 -18.69 0.42
N THR A 408 5.66 -18.29 -0.69
CA THR A 408 5.22 -17.13 -1.48
C THR A 408 3.99 -17.43 -2.35
N VAL A 409 3.81 -18.67 -2.81
CA VAL A 409 2.62 -19.07 -3.58
C VAL A 409 1.36 -18.96 -2.71
N PRO A 410 1.31 -19.49 -1.47
CA PRO A 410 0.18 -19.26 -0.56
C PRO A 410 -0.14 -17.79 -0.29
N PHE A 411 0.87 -16.92 -0.16
CA PHE A 411 0.61 -15.48 -0.04
C PHE A 411 -0.11 -14.92 -1.28
N ALA A 412 0.28 -15.34 -2.48
CA ALA A 412 -0.38 -14.94 -3.70
C ALA A 412 -1.81 -15.50 -3.80
N THR A 413 -1.98 -16.81 -3.64
CA THR A 413 -3.26 -17.52 -3.84
C THR A 413 -4.29 -17.24 -2.76
N ASP A 414 -3.86 -17.13 -1.50
CA ASP A 414 -4.78 -17.10 -0.35
C ASP A 414 -4.99 -15.69 0.19
N ARG A 415 -4.09 -14.75 -0.11
CA ARG A 415 -4.15 -13.38 0.44
C ARG A 415 -4.27 -12.32 -0.65
N ILE A 416 -3.34 -12.28 -1.60
CA ILE A 416 -3.31 -11.20 -2.62
C ILE A 416 -4.49 -11.37 -3.60
N PHE A 417 -4.55 -12.47 -4.33
CA PHE A 417 -5.53 -12.63 -5.42
C PHE A 417 -6.99 -12.54 -4.96
N PRO A 418 -7.42 -13.15 -3.84
CA PRO A 418 -8.83 -13.13 -3.45
C PRO A 418 -9.42 -11.72 -3.32
N GLY A 419 -8.71 -10.78 -2.71
CA GLY A 419 -9.17 -9.41 -2.55
C GLY A 419 -9.30 -8.68 -3.90
N PHE A 420 -8.27 -8.75 -4.74
CA PHE A 420 -8.29 -8.12 -6.08
C PHE A 420 -9.39 -8.70 -6.97
N LEU A 421 -9.56 -10.02 -6.99
CA LEU A 421 -10.60 -10.67 -7.80
C LEU A 421 -12.02 -10.39 -7.29
N SER A 422 -12.19 -10.18 -5.97
CA SER A 422 -13.51 -9.96 -5.38
C SER A 422 -13.98 -8.51 -5.48
N TYR A 423 -13.04 -7.55 -5.44
CA TYR A 423 -13.37 -6.14 -5.22
C TYR A 423 -12.97 -5.21 -6.36
N THR A 424 -12.34 -5.73 -7.42
CA THR A 424 -11.87 -4.94 -8.56
C THR A 424 -12.26 -5.62 -9.87
N ASN A 425 -12.36 -4.85 -10.95
CA ASN A 425 -12.75 -5.37 -12.25
C ASN A 425 -11.54 -5.95 -13.02
N THR A 426 -11.01 -7.05 -12.52
CA THR A 426 -9.85 -7.74 -13.11
C THR A 426 -10.19 -8.45 -14.42
N GLY A 427 -11.46 -8.81 -14.62
CA GLY A 427 -11.90 -9.69 -15.71
C GLY A 427 -11.64 -11.18 -15.45
N LEU A 428 -11.16 -11.54 -14.26
CA LEU A 428 -10.71 -12.88 -13.90
C LEU A 428 -11.51 -13.44 -12.72
N LEU A 429 -11.63 -14.76 -12.69
CA LEU A 429 -12.11 -15.55 -11.56
C LEU A 429 -10.94 -16.24 -10.85
N LEU A 430 -11.18 -16.75 -9.64
CA LEU A 430 -10.15 -17.46 -8.88
C LEU A 430 -9.62 -18.69 -9.63
N GLU A 431 -10.48 -19.40 -10.35
CA GLU A 431 -10.10 -20.57 -11.15
C GLU A 431 -9.24 -20.24 -12.38
N ASP A 432 -9.24 -18.98 -12.83
CA ASP A 432 -8.36 -18.53 -13.91
C ASP A 432 -6.92 -18.41 -13.41
N VAL A 433 -6.72 -18.03 -12.13
CA VAL A 433 -5.39 -17.72 -11.58
C VAL A 433 -4.85 -18.78 -10.62
N VAL A 434 -5.70 -19.66 -10.07
CA VAL A 434 -5.32 -20.73 -9.12
C VAL A 434 -5.81 -22.09 -9.63
N THR A 435 -4.96 -23.12 -9.52
CA THR A 435 -5.32 -24.52 -9.76
C THR A 435 -4.95 -25.37 -8.54
N GLY A 436 -5.93 -25.72 -7.72
CA GLY A 436 -5.69 -26.41 -6.45
C GLY A 436 -5.15 -25.42 -5.41
N GLU A 437 -3.93 -25.66 -4.92
CA GLU A 437 -3.21 -24.79 -3.98
C GLU A 437 -2.08 -24.00 -4.69
N GLU A 438 -1.97 -24.12 -6.02
CA GLU A 438 -0.90 -23.56 -6.84
C GLU A 438 -1.40 -22.44 -7.75
N ILE A 439 -0.51 -21.55 -8.18
CA ILE A 439 -0.81 -20.58 -9.25
C ILE A 439 -0.96 -21.33 -10.57
N ASN A 440 -2.02 -21.01 -11.33
CA ASN A 440 -2.28 -21.64 -12.63
C ASN A 440 -1.09 -21.37 -13.60
N PRO A 441 -0.41 -22.40 -14.14
CA PRO A 441 0.71 -22.22 -15.06
C PRO A 441 0.36 -21.47 -16.36
N GLU A 442 -0.89 -21.59 -16.84
CA GLU A 442 -1.36 -20.83 -18.00
C GLU A 442 -1.44 -19.34 -17.66
N PHE A 443 -1.90 -19.00 -16.46
CA PHE A 443 -1.90 -17.63 -15.96
C PHE A 443 -0.48 -17.07 -15.81
N VAL A 444 0.47 -17.85 -15.26
CA VAL A 444 1.89 -17.43 -15.17
C VAL A 444 2.44 -17.07 -16.56
N THR A 445 2.20 -17.95 -17.54
CA THR A 445 2.65 -17.76 -18.92
C THR A 445 2.03 -16.49 -19.54
N ALA A 446 0.71 -16.33 -19.39
CA ALA A 446 -0.02 -15.17 -19.91
C ALA A 446 0.43 -13.86 -19.23
N PHE A 447 0.70 -13.88 -17.92
CA PHE A 447 1.11 -12.71 -17.15
C PHE A 447 2.45 -12.16 -17.66
N LEU A 448 3.41 -13.04 -17.88
CA LEU A 448 4.75 -12.69 -18.39
C LEU A 448 4.77 -12.38 -19.89
N ALA A 449 3.82 -12.93 -20.65
CA ALA A 449 3.66 -12.65 -22.07
C ALA A 449 2.93 -11.32 -22.36
N ASN A 450 2.49 -10.60 -21.32
CA ASN A 450 1.66 -9.39 -21.41
C ASN A 450 0.38 -9.65 -22.20
N ASP A 451 -0.33 -10.73 -21.85
CA ASP A 451 -1.64 -11.02 -22.42
C ASP A 451 -2.63 -9.87 -22.12
N PRO A 452 -3.33 -9.31 -23.13
CA PRO A 452 -4.31 -8.24 -22.92
C PRO A 452 -5.40 -8.58 -21.92
N GLU A 453 -5.77 -9.86 -21.76
CA GLU A 453 -6.79 -10.28 -20.79
C GLU A 453 -6.36 -10.02 -19.33
N LEU A 454 -5.05 -9.84 -19.08
CA LEU A 454 -4.49 -9.59 -17.75
C LEU A 454 -4.15 -8.13 -17.48
N ASP A 455 -4.35 -7.22 -18.45
CA ASP A 455 -3.95 -5.82 -18.31
C ASP A 455 -4.62 -5.15 -17.10
N ASN A 456 -5.92 -5.39 -16.89
CA ASN A 456 -6.63 -4.83 -15.73
C ASN A 456 -6.05 -5.36 -14.41
N PHE A 457 -5.83 -6.67 -14.30
CA PHE A 457 -5.26 -7.26 -13.10
C PHE A 457 -3.87 -6.68 -12.79
N LYS A 458 -3.00 -6.58 -13.80
CA LYS A 458 -1.66 -5.99 -13.67
C LYS A 458 -1.73 -4.51 -13.30
N ALA A 459 -2.64 -3.75 -13.90
CA ALA A 459 -2.84 -2.35 -13.57
C ALA A 459 -3.35 -2.16 -12.13
N MET A 460 -4.19 -3.06 -11.61
CA MET A 460 -4.62 -3.03 -10.22
C MET A 460 -3.49 -3.30 -9.22
N LEU A 461 -2.59 -4.25 -9.51
CA LEU A 461 -1.39 -4.46 -8.69
C LEU A 461 -0.49 -3.21 -8.69
N GLN A 462 -0.39 -2.54 -9.84
CA GLN A 462 0.38 -1.30 -10.00
C GLN A 462 -0.27 -0.11 -9.29
N LEU A 463 -1.61 -0.02 -9.24
CA LEU A 463 -2.32 1.00 -8.46
C LEU A 463 -1.98 0.91 -6.96
N SER A 464 -1.81 -0.31 -6.46
CA SER A 464 -1.37 -0.60 -5.08
C SER A 464 0.15 -0.60 -4.89
N SER A 465 0.90 -0.09 -5.86
CA SER A 465 2.36 0.03 -5.77
C SER A 465 2.79 1.50 -5.70
N PHE A 466 3.82 1.76 -4.90
CA PHE A 466 4.31 3.11 -4.58
C PHE A 466 5.63 3.45 -5.27
N ALA A 467 6.42 2.44 -5.64
CA ALA A 467 7.74 2.59 -6.26
C ALA A 467 7.71 3.18 -7.69
N GLN A 468 6.53 3.29 -8.30
CA GLN A 468 6.34 3.92 -9.61
C GLN A 468 5.65 5.28 -9.56
N ILE A 469 5.44 5.87 -8.37
CA ILE A 469 4.83 7.20 -8.27
C ILE A 469 5.81 8.24 -8.80
N VAL A 470 5.44 8.91 -9.90
CA VAL A 470 6.27 9.97 -10.51
C VAL A 470 5.89 11.37 -10.02
N SER A 471 4.70 11.51 -9.41
CA SER A 471 4.20 12.76 -8.84
C SER A 471 4.38 12.82 -7.32
N ALA A 472 5.40 12.16 -6.77
CA ALA A 472 5.64 12.14 -5.32
C ALA A 472 5.87 13.55 -4.78
N GLY A 473 6.62 14.38 -5.51
CA GLY A 473 6.79 15.80 -5.21
C GLY A 473 5.45 16.55 -5.13
N ASP A 474 4.54 16.33 -6.07
CA ASP A 474 3.24 17.03 -6.06
C ASP A 474 2.34 16.60 -4.90
N ASN A 475 2.40 15.31 -4.51
CA ASN A 475 1.46 14.73 -3.54
C ASN A 475 1.99 14.67 -2.11
N PHE A 476 3.28 14.91 -1.90
CA PHE A 476 3.89 14.99 -0.57
C PHE A 476 4.58 16.33 -0.28
N SER A 477 4.65 17.28 -1.21
CA SER A 477 5.43 18.54 -1.04
C SER A 477 5.06 19.38 0.18
N SER A 478 3.83 19.26 0.69
CA SER A 478 3.38 19.93 1.91
C SER A 478 3.70 19.17 3.19
N SER A 479 4.11 17.91 3.08
CA SER A 479 4.33 17.05 4.24
C SER A 479 5.59 17.47 4.99
N ASN A 480 5.45 17.61 6.31
CA ASN A 480 6.59 17.78 7.22
C ASN A 480 6.91 16.48 7.97
N ALA A 481 6.38 15.35 7.52
CA ALA A 481 6.59 14.05 8.13
C ALA A 481 8.05 13.58 7.94
N LEU A 482 8.59 12.96 8.98
CA LEU A 482 9.80 12.14 8.88
C LEU A 482 9.38 10.70 8.57
N VAL A 483 9.85 10.16 7.45
CA VAL A 483 9.56 8.78 7.04
C VAL A 483 10.74 7.89 7.41
N HIS A 484 10.52 6.96 8.33
CA HIS A 484 11.50 5.96 8.73
C HIS A 484 11.27 4.68 7.93
N LEU A 485 12.26 4.30 7.13
CA LEU A 485 12.23 3.09 6.32
C LEU A 485 13.19 2.04 6.89
N TYR A 486 12.77 0.78 6.83
CA TYR A 486 13.55 -0.35 7.36
C TYR A 486 13.39 -1.58 6.48
N HIS A 487 14.47 -2.28 6.18
CA HIS A 487 14.38 -3.56 5.48
C HIS A 487 15.70 -4.33 5.62
N SER A 488 15.62 -5.64 5.88
CA SER A 488 16.80 -6.50 5.80
C SER A 488 17.14 -6.86 4.35
N GLN A 489 18.39 -6.74 3.94
CA GLN A 489 18.84 -7.26 2.63
C GLN A 489 18.80 -8.81 2.58
N PHE A 490 18.67 -9.44 3.74
CA PHE A 490 18.58 -10.89 3.92
C PHE A 490 17.13 -11.40 3.98
N ASP A 491 16.14 -10.51 3.79
CA ASP A 491 14.74 -10.90 3.76
C ASP A 491 14.44 -11.76 2.52
N ARG A 492 13.93 -12.97 2.76
CA ARG A 492 13.53 -13.92 1.72
C ARG A 492 12.03 -13.88 1.45
N LEU A 493 11.25 -13.26 2.33
CA LEU A 493 9.80 -13.18 2.19
C LEU A 493 9.40 -12.00 1.31
N VAL A 494 9.95 -10.83 1.60
CA VAL A 494 9.72 -9.61 0.83
C VAL A 494 11.06 -9.13 0.28
N PRO A 495 11.20 -8.90 -1.04
CA PRO A 495 12.45 -8.39 -1.60
C PRO A 495 12.82 -7.01 -1.07
N PHE A 496 14.08 -6.83 -0.64
CA PHE A 496 14.66 -5.54 -0.22
C PHE A 496 14.50 -4.40 -1.25
N ALA A 497 14.43 -4.76 -2.54
CA ALA A 497 14.16 -3.83 -3.64
C ALA A 497 12.90 -2.98 -3.40
N ASN A 498 11.87 -3.54 -2.74
CA ASN A 498 10.65 -2.81 -2.44
C ASN A 498 10.90 -1.52 -1.63
N THR A 499 11.75 -1.57 -0.60
CA THR A 499 11.99 -0.41 0.26
C THR A 499 13.03 0.53 -0.32
N SER A 500 14.08 0.00 -0.97
CA SER A 500 15.10 0.85 -1.61
C SER A 500 14.55 1.63 -2.81
N GLU A 501 13.65 1.03 -3.61
CA GLU A 501 12.97 1.74 -4.70
C GLU A 501 11.96 2.77 -4.16
N LEU A 502 11.23 2.47 -3.08
CA LEU A 502 10.36 3.45 -2.43
C LEU A 502 11.15 4.65 -1.90
N ALA A 503 12.28 4.42 -1.22
CA ALA A 503 13.12 5.48 -0.68
C ALA A 503 13.51 6.48 -1.79
N ALA A 504 13.95 5.98 -2.94
CA ALA A 504 14.32 6.81 -4.09
C ALA A 504 13.16 7.67 -4.63
N VAL A 505 11.91 7.19 -4.52
CA VAL A 505 10.70 7.94 -4.90
C VAL A 505 10.35 9.02 -3.86
N LEU A 506 10.53 8.73 -2.57
CA LEU A 506 10.12 9.63 -1.48
C LEU A 506 11.15 10.71 -1.14
N GLU A 507 12.46 10.41 -1.22
CA GLU A 507 13.55 11.32 -0.86
C GLU A 507 13.47 12.72 -1.52
N PRO A 508 13.02 12.87 -2.78
CA PRO A 508 12.84 14.19 -3.37
C PRO A 508 11.68 15.00 -2.79
N ALA A 509 10.74 14.37 -2.09
CA ALA A 509 9.46 14.94 -1.68
C ALA A 509 9.30 15.09 -0.16
N VAL A 510 9.88 14.18 0.64
CA VAL A 510 9.79 14.16 2.11
C VAL A 510 11.14 13.84 2.73
N THR A 511 11.29 14.09 4.04
CA THR A 511 12.49 13.65 4.75
C THR A 511 12.40 12.15 5.00
N VAL A 512 13.36 11.39 4.49
CA VAL A 512 13.46 9.94 4.66
C VAL A 512 14.69 9.63 5.50
N ASP A 513 14.52 8.80 6.53
CA ASP A 513 15.58 8.13 7.25
C ASP A 513 15.53 6.63 6.94
N PHE A 514 16.45 6.15 6.11
CA PHE A 514 16.54 4.74 5.77
C PHE A 514 17.54 4.04 6.70
N HIS A 515 17.00 3.29 7.66
CA HIS A 515 17.74 2.59 8.71
C HIS A 515 18.40 1.30 8.21
N GLU A 516 19.27 1.41 7.20
CA GLU A 516 19.89 0.27 6.51
C GLU A 516 20.65 -0.66 7.46
N ASN A 517 21.17 -0.18 8.59
CA ASN A 517 21.95 -1.01 9.50
C ASN A 517 21.10 -1.73 10.57
N ARG A 518 19.85 -1.31 10.79
CA ARG A 518 19.04 -1.81 11.92
C ARG A 518 18.68 -3.29 11.77
N CYS A 519 18.49 -3.75 10.53
CA CYS A 519 18.12 -5.12 10.20
C CYS A 519 19.21 -5.93 9.46
N ASN A 520 20.47 -5.50 9.52
CA ASN A 520 21.55 -6.05 8.67
C ASN A 520 22.86 -6.29 9.44
N SER A 521 22.79 -6.73 10.70
CA SER A 521 23.99 -7.08 11.49
C SER A 521 24.56 -8.47 11.15
N ASP A 522 25.77 -8.77 11.63
CA ASP A 522 26.42 -10.09 11.50
C ASP A 522 25.51 -11.25 11.97
N GLY A 523 24.63 -11.00 12.96
CA GLY A 523 23.64 -11.98 13.43
C GLY A 523 22.58 -12.31 12.38
N TYR A 524 22.09 -11.32 11.64
CA TYR A 524 21.14 -11.53 10.54
C TYR A 524 21.81 -12.32 9.40
N GLU A 525 23.04 -11.97 9.04
CA GLU A 525 23.81 -12.70 8.02
C GLU A 525 24.07 -14.16 8.45
N ALA A 526 24.40 -14.38 9.72
CA ALA A 526 24.61 -15.72 10.27
C ALA A 526 23.34 -16.56 10.19
N ILE A 527 22.18 -16.04 10.60
CA ILE A 527 20.90 -16.73 10.48
C ILE A 527 20.57 -17.02 9.01
N PHE A 528 20.74 -16.03 8.11
CA PHE A 528 20.51 -16.18 6.67
C PHE A 528 21.31 -17.33 6.05
N ASN A 529 22.56 -17.52 6.49
CA ASN A 529 23.44 -18.59 6.03
C ASN A 529 23.15 -19.95 6.69
N LEU A 530 22.47 -19.96 7.85
CA LEU A 530 22.17 -21.17 8.61
C LEU A 530 20.82 -21.78 8.24
N THR A 531 19.86 -20.96 7.80
CA THR A 531 18.52 -21.43 7.46
C THR A 531 17.99 -20.77 6.20
N ASP A 532 17.28 -21.57 5.40
CA ASP A 532 16.51 -21.09 4.27
C ASP A 532 15.05 -20.80 4.63
N LYS A 533 14.65 -21.00 5.90
CA LYS A 533 13.28 -20.79 6.38
C LYS A 533 12.85 -19.34 6.16
N VAL A 534 11.89 -19.16 5.27
CA VAL A 534 11.29 -17.85 4.96
C VAL A 534 10.53 -17.33 6.16
N GLY A 535 10.53 -16.00 6.34
CA GLY A 535 9.82 -15.31 7.42
C GLY A 535 10.64 -15.09 8.68
N VAL A 536 11.68 -15.90 8.99
CA VAL A 536 12.46 -15.73 10.23
C VAL A 536 13.09 -14.33 10.31
N LEU A 537 13.93 -13.97 9.33
CA LEU A 537 14.60 -12.66 9.33
C LEU A 537 13.63 -11.50 9.13
N HIS A 538 12.53 -11.73 8.40
CA HIS A 538 11.45 -10.78 8.23
C HIS A 538 10.83 -10.43 9.59
N THR A 539 10.48 -11.43 10.41
CA THR A 539 9.92 -11.23 11.75
C THR A 539 10.93 -10.56 12.69
N LEU A 540 12.20 -10.99 12.67
CA LEU A 540 13.23 -10.38 13.52
C LEU A 540 13.48 -8.91 13.18
N CYS A 541 13.50 -8.57 11.88
CA CYS A 541 13.58 -7.17 11.46
C CYS A 541 12.35 -6.41 11.95
N GLY A 542 11.14 -6.95 11.80
CA GLY A 542 9.91 -6.34 12.32
C GLY A 542 9.99 -5.97 13.80
N LEU A 543 10.44 -6.88 14.66
CA LEU A 543 10.64 -6.59 16.09
C LEU A 543 11.68 -5.47 16.32
N SER A 544 12.76 -5.44 15.54
CA SER A 544 13.79 -4.40 15.66
C SER A 544 13.31 -3.02 15.18
N VAL A 545 12.42 -2.97 14.18
CA VAL A 545 11.74 -1.74 13.72
C VAL A 545 10.81 -1.23 14.81
N LEU A 546 9.99 -2.12 15.38
CA LEU A 546 9.01 -1.77 16.40
C LEU A 546 9.68 -1.31 17.71
N ASP A 547 10.83 -1.89 18.05
CA ASP A 547 11.66 -1.40 19.16
C ASP A 547 12.20 0.01 18.93
N ASP A 548 12.70 0.27 17.71
CA ASP A 548 13.23 1.58 17.32
C ASP A 548 12.13 2.64 17.35
N ALA A 549 10.96 2.31 16.77
CA ALA A 549 9.78 3.16 16.87
C ALA A 549 9.44 3.41 18.35
N LEU A 550 9.29 2.38 19.19
CA LEU A 550 8.95 2.57 20.61
C LEU A 550 9.96 3.45 21.37
N ALA A 551 11.24 3.45 20.99
CA ALA A 551 12.24 4.33 21.56
C ALA A 551 11.88 5.82 21.41
N ASP A 552 11.35 6.21 20.25
CA ASP A 552 10.96 7.60 19.92
C ASP A 552 9.67 8.04 20.63
N PHE A 553 8.92 7.09 21.23
CA PHE A 553 7.72 7.36 22.02
C PHE A 553 7.92 7.15 23.53
N LYS A 554 9.16 6.94 23.99
CA LYS A 554 9.49 7.00 25.43
C LYS A 554 9.76 8.43 25.86
#